data_AF-A0AAW7SRD5-F1
#
_entry.id   AF-A0AAW7SRD5-F1
#
_cell.length_a   1.000
_cell.length_b   1.000
_cell.length_c   1.000
_cell.angle_alpha   90.00
_cell.angle_beta   90.00
_cell.angle_gamma   90.00
#
_symmetry.space_group_name_H-M   'P 1'
#
loop_
_entity.id
_entity.type
_entity.pdbx_description
1 polymer ?
#
loop_
_entity_poly.entity_id
_entity_poly.type
_entity_poly.pdbx_seq_one_letter_code
_entity_poly.pdbx_strand_id
1 'polypeptide(L)' 'MLPGKCKDVTRLLSDALDRPLTLHERMRVRMHLPGCGGCRAYRGQIAVLRVAARAAAGGEGGAPGGGEG' A
#
# COMPACT_ATOMS: atom_id res chain seq x y z
N MET A 1 -2.00 -3.46 21.25
CA MET A 1 -2.51 -4.45 20.27
C MET A 1 -4.01 -4.26 20.14
N LEU A 2 -4.50 -3.63 19.06
CA LEU A 2 -5.93 -3.46 18.83
C LEU A 2 -6.35 -4.38 17.65
N PRO A 3 -6.98 -5.53 17.92
CA PRO A 3 -7.14 -6.62 16.95
C PRO A 3 -8.13 -6.37 15.79
N GLY A 4 -8.72 -5.17 15.70
CA GLY A 4 -9.78 -4.88 14.71
C GLY A 4 -9.38 -4.01 13.52
N LYS A 5 -8.20 -3.38 13.51
CA LYS A 5 -7.85 -2.35 12.48
C LYS A 5 -6.71 -2.74 11.55
N CYS A 6 -5.96 -3.78 11.89
CA CYS A 6 -4.84 -4.24 11.07
C CYS A 6 -5.32 -4.79 9.73
N LYS A 7 -6.39 -5.62 9.73
CA LYS A 7 -6.95 -6.20 8.50
C LYS A 7 -7.45 -5.14 7.52
N ASP A 8 -8.17 -4.12 8.00
CA ASP A 8 -8.58 -2.99 7.17
C ASP A 8 -7.39 -2.21 6.62
N VAL A 9 -6.37 -1.97 7.45
CA VAL A 9 -5.16 -1.26 7.01
C VAL A 9 -4.36 -2.07 5.99
N THR A 10 -4.20 -3.38 6.20
CA THR A 10 -3.54 -4.25 5.21
C THR A 10 -4.36 -4.31 3.92
N ARG A 11 -5.69 -4.34 4.01
CA ARG A 11 -6.57 -4.34 2.84
C ARG A 11 -6.47 -3.03 2.07
N LEU A 12 -6.47 -1.89 2.76
CA LEU A 12 -6.19 -0.58 2.17
C LEU A 12 -4.79 -0.53 1.55
N LEU A 13 -3.78 -1.09 2.20
CA LEU A 13 -2.42 -1.14 1.65
C LEU A 13 -2.34 -2.03 0.38
N SER A 14 -3.14 -3.09 0.28
CA SER A 14 -3.30 -3.87 -0.96
C SER A 14 -4.09 -3.10 -2.02
N ASP A 15 -5.18 -2.42 -1.63
CA ASP A 15 -5.96 -1.56 -2.52
C ASP A 15 -5.07 -0.47 -3.12
N ALA A 16 -4.10 0.06 -2.35
CA ALA A 16 -3.08 1.02 -2.81
C ALA A 16 -2.24 0.55 -4.01
N LEU A 17 -2.17 -0.76 -4.21
CA LEU A 17 -1.44 -1.35 -5.32
C LEU A 17 -2.23 -1.25 -6.61
N ASP A 18 -3.51 -1.60 -6.54
CA ASP A 18 -4.46 -1.63 -7.66
C ASP A 18 -4.98 -0.21 -7.98
N ARG A 19 -5.35 0.53 -6.94
CA ARG A 19 -6.02 1.84 -7.00
C ARG A 19 -5.34 2.86 -6.06
N PRO A 20 -5.26 4.14 -6.42
CA PRO A 20 -4.89 5.18 -5.47
C PRO A 20 -5.90 5.25 -4.30
N LEU A 21 -5.39 5.27 -3.06
CA LEU A 21 -6.22 5.48 -1.88
C LEU A 21 -6.80 6.88 -1.87
N THR A 22 -8.02 6.99 -1.39
CA THR A 22 -8.63 8.27 -1.03
C THR A 22 -7.87 8.91 0.16
N LEU A 23 -7.97 10.23 0.29
CA LEU A 23 -7.33 10.98 1.39
C LEU A 23 -7.68 10.38 2.77
N HIS A 24 -8.94 9.98 2.96
CA HIS A 24 -9.44 9.44 4.22
C HIS A 24 -8.81 8.09 4.57
N GLU A 25 -8.68 7.19 3.59
CA GLU A 25 -8.03 5.89 3.77
C GLU A 25 -6.54 6.06 4.10
N ARG A 26 -5.88 7.00 3.40
CA ARG A 26 -4.47 7.35 3.66
C ARG A 26 -4.25 7.87 5.07
N MET A 27 -5.17 8.71 5.57
CA MET A 27 -5.17 9.22 6.94
C MET A 27 -5.31 8.08 7.96
N ARG A 28 -6.25 7.15 7.71
CA ARG A 28 -6.51 5.98 8.57
C ARG A 28 -5.27 5.09 8.71
N VAL A 29 -4.59 4.81 7.60
CA VAL A 29 -3.34 4.05 7.56
C VAL A 29 -2.23 4.78 8.34
N ARG A 30 -2.07 6.10 8.11
CA ARG A 30 -1.06 6.94 8.80
C ARG A 30 -1.22 6.97 10.31
N MET A 31 -2.45 7.04 10.81
CA MET A 31 -2.74 7.03 12.25
C MET A 31 -2.48 5.66 12.90
N HIS A 32 -2.63 4.57 12.13
CA HIS A 32 -2.44 3.21 12.66
C HIS A 32 -0.99 2.72 12.63
N LEU A 33 -0.22 3.09 11.60
CA LEU A 33 1.19 2.70 11.42
C LEU A 33 2.11 2.91 12.65
N PRO A 34 2.05 4.04 13.40
CA PRO A 34 2.89 4.22 14.57
C PRO A 34 2.52 3.31 15.74
N GLY A 35 1.26 2.85 15.82
CA GLY A 35 0.78 1.93 16.86
C GLY A 35 0.84 0.45 16.48
N CYS A 36 1.31 0.11 15.28
CA CYS A 36 1.33 -1.26 14.76
C CYS A 36 2.56 -1.56 13.91
N GLY A 37 3.55 -2.24 14.51
CA GLY A 37 4.77 -2.67 13.81
C GLY A 37 4.50 -3.62 12.65
N GLY A 38 3.48 -4.47 12.74
CA GLY A 38 3.10 -5.40 11.68
C GLY A 38 2.67 -4.69 10.39
N CYS A 39 1.80 -3.67 10.50
CA CYS A 39 1.38 -2.87 9.34
C CYS A 39 2.56 -2.05 8.76
N ARG A 40 3.49 -1.60 9.61
CA ARG A 40 4.69 -0.88 9.18
C ARG A 40 5.62 -1.77 8.36
N ALA A 41 5.87 -3.00 8.82
CA ALA A 41 6.66 -4.00 8.10
C ALA A 41 5.97 -4.43 6.80
N TYR A 42 4.65 -4.64 6.84
CA TYR A 42 3.85 -4.98 5.65
C TYR A 42 3.99 -3.89 4.59
N ARG A 43 3.79 -2.61 4.93
CA ARG A 43 3.96 -1.49 3.97
C ARG A 43 5.32 -1.51 3.27
N GLY A 44 6.39 -1.86 3.98
CA GLY A 44 7.73 -2.01 3.40
C GLY A 44 7.80 -3.15 2.38
N GLN A 45 7.28 -4.33 2.74
CA GLN A 45 7.27 -5.51 1.87
C GLN A 45 6.53 -5.24 0.54
N ILE A 46 5.36 -4.61 0.59
CA ILE A 46 4.57 -4.38 -0.61
C ILE A 46 5.20 -3.29 -1.50
N ALA A 47 5.91 -2.32 -0.90
CA ALA A 47 6.65 -1.32 -1.67
C ALA A 47 7.78 -1.96 -2.49
N VAL A 48 8.50 -2.93 -1.89
CA VAL A 48 9.52 -3.72 -2.59
C VAL A 48 8.88 -4.52 -3.73
N LEU A 49 7.75 -5.20 -3.46
CA LEU A 49 7.01 -5.93 -4.50
C LEU A 49 6.57 -5.01 -5.65
N ARG A 50 6.14 -3.78 -5.37
CA ARG A 50 5.76 -2.81 -6.41
C ARG A 50 6.95 -2.37 -7.26
N VAL A 51 8.11 -2.16 -6.65
CA VAL A 51 9.34 -1.82 -7.39
C VAL A 51 9.78 -2.99 -8.25
N ALA A 52 9.78 -4.21 -7.71
CA ALA A 52 10.10 -5.42 -8.46
C ALA A 52 9.11 -5.68 -9.60
N ALA A 53 7.81 -5.54 -9.37
CA ALA A 53 6.77 -5.69 -10.39
C ALA A 53 6.92 -4.65 -11.51
N ARG A 54 7.25 -3.39 -11.18
CA ARG A 54 7.54 -2.35 -12.18
C ARG A 54 8.82 -2.63 -12.95
N ALA A 55 9.86 -3.11 -12.27
CA ALA A 55 11.11 -3.50 -12.93
C ALA A 55 10.90 -4.69 -13.88
N ALA A 56 10.09 -5.67 -13.48
CA ALA A 56 9.70 -6.81 -14.31
C ALA A 56 8.80 -6.38 -15.48
N ALA A 57 7.82 -5.50 -15.26
CA ALA A 57 6.97 -4.93 -16.31
C ALA A 57 7.74 -3.97 -17.26
N GLY A 58 8.93 -3.50 -16.85
CA GLY A 58 9.86 -2.78 -17.72
C GLY A 58 10.61 -3.69 -18.71
N GLY A 59 10.45 -5.01 -18.58
CA GLY A 59 10.95 -6.00 -19.54
C GLY A 59 10.08 -6.14 -20.79
N GLU A 60 8.76 -5.92 -20.70
CA GLU A 60 7.82 -5.92 -21.83
C GLU A 60 6.55 -5.14 -21.40
N GLY A 61 6.18 -4.13 -22.20
CA GLY A 61 5.35 -2.99 -21.80
C GLY A 61 3.99 -3.27 -21.14
N GLY A 62 3.64 -2.42 -20.17
CA GLY A 62 2.31 -2.41 -19.55
C GLY A 62 2.08 -1.28 -18.54
N ALA A 63 1.76 -0.09 -19.06
CA ALA A 63 1.05 1.05 -18.46
C ALA A 63 1.56 1.68 -17.12
N PRO A 64 2.01 2.95 -17.13
CA PRO A 64 2.07 3.75 -15.92
C PRO A 64 0.66 4.26 -15.57
N GLY A 65 0.01 3.61 -14.60
CA GLY A 65 -1.13 4.19 -13.89
C GLY A 65 -0.66 5.31 -12.95
N GLY A 66 -0.39 6.48 -13.52
CA GLY A 66 -0.18 7.73 -12.81
C GLY A 66 -1.41 8.63 -12.99
N GLY A 67 -1.97 9.09 -11.88
CA GLY A 67 -3.03 10.09 -11.78
C GLY A 67 -3.79 9.92 -10.47
N GLU A 68 -4.19 10.91 -9.67
CA GLU A 68 -4.25 12.39 -9.67
C GLU A 68 -4.51 12.74 -8.17
N GLY A 69 -4.15 13.85 -7.56
CA GLY A 69 -3.45 15.08 -7.95
C GLY A 69 -2.90 15.80 -6.71
#